data_AF-A0A9D0GC57-F1
#
_entry.id   AF-A0A9D0GC57-F1
#
_cell.length_a   1.000
_cell.length_b   1.000
_cell.length_c   1.000
_cell.angle_alpha   90.00
_cell.angle_beta   90.00
_cell.angle_gamma   90.00
#
_symmetry.space_group_name_H-M   'P 1'
#
loop_
_entity.id
_entity.type
_entity.pdbx_description
1 polymer ?
#
loop_
_entity_poly.entity_id
_entity_poly.type
_entity_poly.pdbx_seq_one_letter_code
_entity_poly.pdbx_strand_id
1 'polypeptide(L)'
;MWIWILGFLVAVAAFTLMTYVTWRWVGKYIQRMITERLQAIEQIVNHEQVPTAWLRSYRKRATKLIAAGATDRQITQLSHIARKRCLANVKDLMHYVHDAGITDTPDTKRLVLTKLKEQSERWRDDAIWDELVDLRAPEPPPVHDAEADAS
;
A
#
# COMPACT_ATOMS: atom_id res chain seq x y z
N MET A 1 42.81 -29.66 -16.35
CA MET A 1 42.22 -28.56 -17.14
C MET A 1 40.72 -28.72 -17.35
N TRP A 2 40.24 -29.88 -17.81
CA TRP A 2 38.81 -30.14 -18.06
C TRP A 2 37.87 -30.00 -16.85
N ILE A 3 38.28 -30.42 -15.65
CA ILE A 3 37.46 -30.30 -14.43
C ILE A 3 37.16 -28.83 -14.08
N TRP A 4 38.11 -27.93 -14.31
CA TRP A 4 37.93 -26.49 -14.09
C TRP A 4 36.98 -25.87 -15.12
N ILE A 5 37.07 -26.30 -16.38
CA ILE A 5 36.16 -25.87 -17.46
C ILE A 5 34.72 -26.34 -17.15
N LEU A 6 34.57 -27.59 -16.70
CA LEU A 6 33.27 -28.15 -16.34
C LEU A 6 32.65 -27.43 -15.13
N GLY A 7 33.46 -27.16 -14.10
CA GLY A 7 33.04 -26.39 -12.93
C GLY A 7 32.63 -24.95 -13.29
N PHE A 8 33.39 -24.30 -14.17
CA PHE A 8 33.07 -22.96 -14.67
C PHE A 8 31.75 -22.95 -15.45
N LEU A 9 31.51 -23.93 -16.33
CA LEU A 9 30.25 -24.03 -17.07
C LEU A 9 29.04 -24.25 -16.15
N VAL A 10 29.18 -25.09 -15.13
CA VAL A 10 28.11 -25.29 -14.13
C VAL A 10 27.84 -24.00 -13.35
N ALA A 11 28.89 -23.26 -12.96
CA ALA A 11 28.73 -21.99 -12.26
C ALA A 11 28.05 -20.93 -13.13
N VAL A 12 28.42 -20.82 -14.41
CA VAL A 12 27.77 -19.91 -15.37
C VAL A 12 26.31 -20.29 -15.58
N ALA A 13 26.01 -21.58 -15.74
CA ALA A 13 24.63 -22.06 -15.88
C ALA A 13 23.80 -21.74 -14.63
N ALA A 14 24.35 -21.98 -13.43
CA ALA A 14 23.70 -21.67 -12.16
C ALA A 14 23.45 -20.17 -11.99
N PHE A 15 24.43 -19.32 -12.32
CA PHE A 15 24.30 -17.87 -12.26
C PHE A 15 23.25 -17.34 -13.26
N THR A 16 23.23 -17.91 -14.47
CA THR A 16 22.24 -17.55 -15.50
C THR A 16 20.82 -17.94 -15.07
N LEU A 17 20.66 -19.12 -14.45
CA LEU A 17 19.37 -19.53 -13.89
C LEU A 17 18.93 -18.62 -12.74
N MET A 18 19.86 -18.27 -11.85
CA MET A 18 19.61 -17.38 -10.71
C MET A 18 19.17 -15.99 -11.16
N THR A 19 19.87 -15.40 -12.14
CA THR A 19 19.50 -14.09 -12.70
C THR A 19 18.15 -14.13 -13.41
N TYR A 20 17.86 -15.19 -14.18
CA TYR A 20 16.56 -15.38 -14.84
C TYR A 20 15.39 -15.47 -13.84
N VAL A 21 15.55 -16.27 -12.78
CA VAL A 21 14.55 -16.36 -11.71
C VAL A 21 14.36 -14.98 -11.09
N THR A 22 15.44 -14.30 -10.71
CA THR A 22 15.39 -12.97 -10.09
C THR A 22 14.62 -11.96 -10.96
N TRP A 23 14.88 -11.92 -12.27
CA TRP A 23 14.18 -11.04 -13.20
C TRP A 23 12.66 -11.32 -13.26
N ARG A 24 12.27 -12.60 -13.26
CA ARG A 24 10.85 -13.01 -13.31
C ARG A 24 10.07 -12.58 -12.06
N TRP A 25 10.72 -12.57 -10.90
CA TRP A 25 10.11 -12.07 -9.67
C TRP A 25 10.02 -10.54 -9.66
N VAL A 26 11.08 -9.85 -10.08
CA VAL A 26 11.13 -8.37 -10.12
C VAL A 26 9.94 -7.78 -10.88
N GLY A 27 9.61 -8.34 -12.06
CA GLY A 27 8.45 -7.87 -12.83
C GLY A 27 7.13 -7.95 -12.05
N LYS A 28 6.87 -9.07 -11.36
CA LYS A 28 5.66 -9.22 -10.51
C LYS A 28 5.66 -8.26 -9.33
N TYR A 29 6.81 -8.04 -8.69
CA TYR A 29 6.91 -7.13 -7.54
C TYR A 29 6.69 -5.67 -7.95
N ILE A 30 7.30 -5.24 -9.06
CA ILE A 30 7.14 -3.87 -9.59
C ILE A 30 5.69 -3.65 -10.00
N GLN A 31 5.10 -4.57 -10.77
CA GLN A 31 3.72 -4.44 -11.22
C GLN A 31 2.76 -4.34 -10.03
N ARG A 32 2.93 -5.20 -9.02
CA ARG A 32 2.11 -5.17 -7.81
C ARG A 32 2.28 -3.86 -7.04
N MET A 33 3.50 -3.36 -6.87
CA MET A 33 3.73 -2.07 -6.20
C MET A 33 3.10 -0.90 -6.95
N ILE A 34 3.13 -0.91 -8.29
CA ILE A 34 2.51 0.14 -9.10
C ILE A 34 0.98 0.06 -8.94
N THR A 35 0.39 -1.13 -9.08
CA THR A 35 -1.06 -1.32 -8.92
C THR A 35 -1.54 -0.92 -7.52
N GLU A 36 -0.84 -1.33 -6.46
CA GLU A 36 -1.20 -0.96 -5.09
C GLU A 36 -1.11 0.55 -4.85
N ARG A 37 -0.14 1.24 -5.48
CA ARG A 37 -0.02 2.71 -5.40
C ARG A 37 -1.11 3.43 -6.18
N LEU A 38 -1.44 2.97 -7.39
CA LEU A 38 -2.53 3.52 -8.20
C LEU A 38 -3.87 3.35 -7.49
N GLN A 39 -4.15 2.15 -6.98
CA GLN A 39 -5.38 1.87 -6.23
C GLN A 39 -5.45 2.72 -4.94
N ALA A 40 -4.32 2.96 -4.28
CA ALA A 40 -4.28 3.87 -3.13
C ALA A 40 -4.57 5.32 -3.52
N ILE A 41 -4.02 5.80 -4.65
CA ILE A 41 -4.34 7.15 -5.16
C ILE A 41 -5.83 7.25 -5.48
N GLU A 42 -6.40 6.25 -6.15
CA GLU A 42 -7.83 6.20 -6.48
C GLU A 42 -8.71 6.26 -5.23
N GLN A 43 -8.44 5.42 -4.23
CA GLN A 43 -9.21 5.41 -2.97
C GLN A 43 -9.13 6.74 -2.21
N ILE A 44 -7.98 7.40 -2.22
CA ILE A 44 -7.81 8.68 -1.51
C ILE A 44 -8.45 9.83 -2.29
N VAL A 45 -8.21 9.90 -3.59
CA VAL A 45 -8.63 11.03 -4.43
C VAL A 45 -10.13 10.97 -4.74
N ASN A 46 -10.66 9.78 -5.04
CA ASN A 46 -12.05 9.62 -5.49
C ASN A 46 -13.00 9.28 -4.34
N HIS A 47 -12.55 8.51 -3.35
CA HIS A 47 -13.42 8.03 -2.27
C HIS A 47 -13.14 8.66 -0.92
N GLU A 48 -12.12 9.52 -0.80
CA GLU A 48 -11.70 10.17 0.44
C GLU A 48 -11.42 9.16 1.59
N GLN A 49 -11.08 7.92 1.24
CA GLN A 49 -10.89 6.82 2.18
C GLN A 49 -9.42 6.49 2.38
N VAL A 50 -9.09 5.96 3.56
CA VAL A 50 -7.77 5.38 3.81
C VAL A 50 -7.66 4.05 3.06
N PRO A 51 -6.58 3.83 2.29
CA PRO A 51 -6.42 2.59 1.54
C PRO A 51 -6.53 1.34 2.41
N THR A 52 -7.43 0.42 2.05
CA THR A 52 -7.69 -0.81 2.82
C THR A 52 -6.41 -1.65 2.99
N ALA A 53 -5.59 -1.69 1.95
CA ALA A 53 -4.29 -2.36 1.95
C ALA A 53 -3.34 -1.85 3.06
N TRP A 54 -3.42 -0.56 3.40
CA TRP A 54 -2.58 0.03 4.44
C TRP A 54 -3.04 -0.34 5.85
N LEU A 55 -4.35 -0.46 6.05
CA LEU A 55 -4.95 -0.79 7.34
C LEU A 55 -4.99 -2.29 7.65
N ARG A 56 -4.86 -3.15 6.63
CA ARG A 56 -5.02 -4.61 6.75
C ARG A 56 -4.17 -5.25 7.85
N SER A 57 -2.89 -4.88 7.93
CA SER A 57 -1.98 -5.40 8.95
C SER A 57 -2.34 -4.93 10.37
N TYR A 58 -2.83 -3.70 10.50
CA TYR A 58 -3.29 -3.11 11.75
C TYR A 58 -4.61 -3.71 12.22
N ARG A 59 -5.58 -3.92 11.31
CA ARG A 59 -6.83 -4.65 11.63
C ARG A 59 -6.53 -6.07 12.12
N LYS A 60 -5.65 -6.80 11.44
CA LYS A 60 -5.21 -8.14 11.89
C LYS A 60 -4.53 -8.12 13.26
N ARG A 61 -3.83 -7.04 13.60
CA ARG A 61 -3.23 -6.87 14.92
C ARG A 61 -4.28 -6.48 15.97
N ALA A 62 -5.24 -5.64 15.60
CA ALA A 62 -6.36 -5.25 16.46
C ALA A 62 -7.21 -6.47 16.82
N THR A 63 -7.58 -7.32 15.88
CA THR A 63 -8.35 -8.55 16.15
C THR A 63 -7.62 -9.50 17.10
N LYS A 64 -6.30 -9.65 16.95
CA LYS A 64 -5.47 -10.43 17.89
C LYS A 64 -5.43 -9.81 19.29
N LEU A 65 -5.34 -8.49 19.38
CA LEU A 65 -5.35 -7.78 20.67
C LEU A 65 -6.71 -7.93 21.35
N ILE A 66 -7.81 -7.77 20.61
CA ILE A 66 -9.18 -7.95 21.12
C ILE A 66 -9.37 -9.37 21.64
N ALA A 67 -8.94 -10.39 20.88
CA ALA A 67 -9.00 -11.79 21.31
C ALA A 67 -8.18 -12.06 22.59
N ALA A 68 -7.14 -11.27 22.85
CA ALA A 68 -6.32 -11.34 24.06
C ALA A 68 -6.85 -10.48 25.23
N GLY A 69 -8.03 -9.89 25.10
CA GLY A 69 -8.63 -9.04 26.14
C GLY A 69 -8.04 -7.62 26.21
N ALA A 70 -7.57 -7.08 25.09
CA ALA A 70 -6.99 -5.74 25.06
C ALA A 70 -8.01 -4.65 25.43
N THR A 71 -7.51 -3.64 26.13
CA THR A 71 -8.27 -2.45 26.51
C THR A 71 -8.44 -1.48 25.34
N ASP A 72 -9.46 -0.62 25.41
CA ASP A 72 -9.69 0.43 24.41
C ASP A 72 -8.43 1.29 24.18
N ARG A 73 -7.71 1.62 25.25
CA ARG A 73 -6.46 2.39 25.19
C ARG A 73 -5.40 1.73 24.30
N GLN A 74 -5.29 0.40 24.32
CA GLN A 74 -4.33 -0.32 23.47
C GLN A 74 -4.74 -0.29 22.00
N ILE A 75 -6.04 -0.33 21.72
CA ILE A 75 -6.57 -0.20 20.36
C ILE A 75 -6.38 1.22 19.83
N THR A 76 -6.63 2.25 20.65
CA THR A 76 -6.38 3.65 20.30
C THR A 76 -4.90 3.90 20.02
N GLN A 77 -3.99 3.34 20.84
CA GLN A 77 -2.55 3.41 20.57
C GLN A 77 -2.17 2.78 19.23
N LEU A 78 -2.78 1.63 18.89
CA LEU A 78 -2.58 1.00 17.59
C LEU A 78 -3.12 1.87 16.44
N SER A 79 -4.26 2.55 16.65
CA SER A 79 -4.84 3.51 15.71
C SER A 79 -3.88 4.68 15.42
N HIS A 80 -3.29 5.30 16.46
CA HIS A 80 -2.31 6.36 16.26
C HIS A 80 -1.05 5.90 15.51
N ILE A 81 -0.59 4.66 15.76
CA ILE A 81 0.55 4.09 15.01
C ILE A 81 0.16 3.89 13.53
N ALA A 82 -1.02 3.36 13.27
CA ALA A 82 -1.55 3.19 11.92
C ALA A 82 -1.63 4.53 11.19
N ARG A 83 -2.13 5.57 11.87
CA ARG A 83 -2.21 6.93 11.35
C ARG A 83 -0.87 7.49 10.91
N LYS A 84 0.13 7.45 11.80
CA LYS A 84 1.49 7.92 11.48
C LYS A 84 2.05 7.21 10.25
N ARG A 85 1.79 5.90 10.12
CA ARG A 85 2.22 5.15 8.95
C ARG A 85 1.45 5.54 7.68
N CYS A 86 0.13 5.74 7.77
CA CYS A 86 -0.67 6.18 6.64
C CYS A 86 -0.26 7.57 6.15
N LEU A 87 0.00 8.51 7.06
CA LEU A 87 0.52 9.84 6.71
C LEU A 87 1.89 9.76 6.01
N ALA A 88 2.78 8.87 6.48
CA ALA A 88 4.05 8.62 5.80
C ALA A 88 3.84 8.05 4.39
N ASN A 89 2.90 7.11 4.23
CA ASN A 89 2.57 6.55 2.92
C ASN A 89 1.97 7.60 1.96
N VAL A 90 1.12 8.52 2.44
CA VAL A 90 0.60 9.63 1.62
C VAL A 90 1.74 10.53 1.16
N LYS A 91 2.70 10.84 2.04
CA LYS A 91 3.90 11.59 1.66
C LYS A 91 4.71 10.89 0.58
N ASP A 92 4.89 9.57 0.70
CA ASP A 92 5.57 8.77 -0.30
C ASP A 92 4.79 8.73 -1.63
N LEU A 93 3.46 8.71 -1.60
CA LEU A 93 2.61 8.83 -2.80
C LEU A 93 2.75 10.21 -3.45
N MET A 94 2.79 11.29 -2.67
CA MET A 94 3.00 12.64 -3.21
C MET A 94 4.35 12.74 -3.93
N HIS A 95 5.43 12.19 -3.35
CA HIS A 95 6.72 12.12 -4.04
C HIS A 95 6.64 11.25 -5.30
N TYR A 96 5.98 10.10 -5.23
CA TYR A 96 5.82 9.22 -6.38
C TYR A 96 5.07 9.90 -7.53
N VAL A 97 3.94 10.57 -7.26
CA VAL A 97 3.19 11.34 -8.27
C VAL A 97 4.02 12.50 -8.80
N HIS A 98 4.82 13.14 -7.94
CA HIS A 98 5.71 14.22 -8.34
C HIS A 98 6.80 13.74 -9.32
N ASP A 99 7.43 12.59 -9.06
CA ASP A 99 8.63 12.15 -9.77
C ASP A 99 8.34 11.20 -10.94
N ALA A 100 7.33 10.34 -10.82
CA ALA A 100 7.13 9.22 -11.75
C ALA A 100 6.30 9.56 -13.00
N GLY A 101 5.79 10.79 -13.14
CA GLY A 101 5.11 11.23 -14.36
C GLY A 101 3.86 10.42 -14.74
N ILE A 102 3.20 9.80 -13.75
CA ILE A 102 2.10 8.82 -13.90
C ILE A 102 0.78 9.43 -14.39
N THR A 103 0.70 10.74 -14.51
CA THR A 103 -0.50 11.47 -14.93
C THR A 103 -0.28 12.05 -16.30
N ASP A 104 -1.25 11.86 -17.20
CA ASP A 104 -1.15 12.27 -18.61
C ASP A 104 -0.97 13.77 -18.81
N THR A 105 -1.43 14.59 -17.85
CA THR A 105 -1.36 16.05 -17.93
C THR A 105 -0.82 16.68 -16.65
N PRO A 106 -0.16 17.86 -16.74
CA PRO A 106 0.28 18.62 -15.56
C PRO A 106 -0.89 19.07 -14.68
N ASP A 107 -2.09 19.24 -15.24
CA ASP A 107 -3.27 19.62 -14.47
C ASP A 107 -3.81 18.45 -13.64
N THR A 108 -3.89 17.24 -14.21
CA THR A 108 -4.22 16.03 -13.45
C THR A 108 -3.21 15.79 -12.33
N LYS A 109 -1.91 16.02 -12.59
CA LYS A 109 -0.86 15.94 -11.57
C LYS A 109 -1.13 16.88 -10.39
N ARG A 110 -1.43 18.15 -10.68
CA ARG A 110 -1.71 19.16 -9.65
C ARG A 110 -2.96 18.81 -8.86
N LEU A 111 -4.02 18.33 -9.53
CA LEU A 111 -5.25 17.90 -8.89
C LEU A 111 -4.98 16.75 -7.90
N VAL A 112 -4.29 15.70 -8.34
CA VAL A 112 -3.95 14.54 -7.49
C VAL A 112 -3.11 14.98 -6.29
N LEU A 113 -2.07 15.79 -6.50
CA LEU A 113 -1.22 16.28 -5.40
C LEU A 113 -2.00 17.15 -4.41
N THR A 114 -2.92 17.98 -4.90
CA THR A 114 -3.77 18.82 -4.05
C THR A 114 -4.69 17.95 -3.19
N LYS A 115 -5.34 16.95 -3.80
CA LYS A 115 -6.22 16.00 -3.10
C LYS A 115 -5.48 15.16 -2.07
N LEU A 116 -4.31 14.62 -2.42
CA LEU A 116 -3.46 13.89 -1.47
C LEU A 116 -3.04 14.78 -0.28
N LYS A 117 -2.72 16.05 -0.54
CA LYS A 117 -2.35 17.01 0.52
C LYS A 117 -3.55 17.32 1.42
N GLU A 118 -4.71 17.62 0.86
CA GLU A 118 -5.97 17.86 1.60
C GLU A 118 -6.29 16.69 2.53
N GLN A 119 -6.25 15.46 1.99
CA GLN A 119 -6.51 14.26 2.79
C GLN A 119 -5.44 14.03 3.86
N SER A 120 -4.17 14.32 3.56
CA SER A 120 -3.10 14.22 4.56
C SER A 120 -3.30 15.16 5.73
N GLU A 121 -3.81 16.38 5.50
CA GLU A 121 -4.10 17.34 6.56
C GLU A 121 -5.36 16.95 7.33
N ARG A 122 -6.40 16.50 6.62
CA ARG A 122 -7.64 15.97 7.23
C ARG A 122 -7.35 14.81 8.19
N TRP A 123 -6.47 13.89 7.79
CA TRP A 123 -6.11 12.73 8.61
C TRP A 123 -5.17 13.06 9.79
N ARG A 124 -4.66 14.29 9.90
CA ARG A 124 -3.91 14.71 11.11
C ARG A 124 -4.82 15.00 12.29
N ASP A 125 -6.09 15.30 12.03
CA ASP A 125 -7.08 15.48 13.07
C ASP A 125 -7.39 14.11 13.72
N ASP A 126 -7.34 14.04 15.05
CA ASP A 126 -7.67 12.82 15.79
C ASP A 126 -9.16 12.46 15.64
N ALA A 127 -10.06 13.45 15.69
CA ALA A 127 -11.49 13.21 15.63
C ALA A 127 -11.92 12.66 14.27
N ILE A 128 -11.39 13.25 13.19
CA ILE A 128 -11.68 12.78 11.83
C ILE A 128 -11.06 11.42 11.58
N TRP A 129 -9.86 11.18 12.08
CA TRP A 129 -9.20 9.88 11.93
C TRP A 129 -9.98 8.75 12.61
N ASP A 130 -10.44 8.97 13.84
CA ASP A 130 -11.17 7.96 14.60
C ASP A 130 -12.57 7.69 13.99
N GLU A 131 -13.20 8.68 13.35
CA GLU A 131 -14.43 8.50 12.58
C GLU A 131 -14.19 7.67 11.30
N LEU A 132 -13.10 7.96 10.58
CA LEU A 132 -12.79 7.34 9.29
C LEU A 132 -12.23 5.91 9.45
N VAL A 133 -11.54 5.63 10.55
CA VAL A 133 -10.78 4.39 10.75
C VAL A 133 -11.24 3.66 12.01
N ASP A 134 -12.19 2.74 11.81
CA ASP A 134 -12.43 1.68 12.78
C ASP A 134 -11.54 0.46 12.49
N LEU A 135 -10.60 0.17 13.41
CA LEU A 135 -9.74 -1.01 13.35
C LEU A 135 -10.45 -2.30 13.77
N ARG A 136 -11.65 -2.20 14.36
CA ARG A 136 -12.50 -3.32 14.78
C ARG A 136 -13.41 -3.79 13.65
N ALA A 137 -13.75 -2.89 12.74
CA ALA A 137 -14.56 -3.20 11.57
C ALA A 137 -13.89 -4.28 10.69
N PRO A 138 -14.67 -5.24 10.17
CA PRO A 138 -14.16 -6.20 9.19
C PRO A 138 -13.68 -5.49 7.92
N GLU A 139 -12.77 -6.13 7.18
CA GLU A 139 -12.26 -5.60 5.92
C GLU A 139 -13.46 -5.38 4.95
N PRO A 140 -13.74 -4.14 4.52
CA PRO A 140 -14.83 -3.90 3.57
C PRO A 140 -14.52 -4.61 2.25
N PRO A 141 -15.54 -5.09 1.53
CA PRO A 141 -15.33 -5.76 0.25
C PRO A 141 -14.59 -4.82 -0.71
N PRO A 142 -13.74 -5.36 -1.61
CA PRO A 142 -13.04 -4.54 -2.57
C PRO A 142 -14.06 -3.77 -3.41
N VAL A 143 -13.83 -2.46 -3.57
CA VAL A 143 -14.74 -1.48 -4.21
C VAL A 143 -15.23 -1.93 -5.60
N HIS A 144 -14.50 -2.82 -6.26
CA HIS A 144 -14.84 -3.33 -7.59
C HIS A 144 -16.07 -4.26 -7.63
N ASP A 145 -16.49 -4.83 -6.48
CA ASP A 145 -17.61 -5.78 -6.43
C ASP A 145 -18.96 -5.08 -6.15
N ALA A 146 -18.95 -3.83 -5.68
CA ALA A 146 -20.17 -3.11 -5.31
C ALA A 146 -21.01 -2.63 -6.51
N GLU A 147 -20.41 -2.55 -7.70
CA GLU A 147 -21.08 -2.10 -8.92
C GLU A 147 -21.73 -3.27 -9.70
N ALA A 148 -21.37 -4.52 -9.37
CA ALA A 148 -21.90 -5.71 -10.04
C ALA A 148 -23.28 -6.15 -9.52
N ASP A 149 -23.67 -5.75 -8.30
CA ASP A 149 -24.96 -6.12 -7.68
C ASP A 149 -26.03 -5.02 -7.82
N ALA A 150 -25.72 -3.92 -8.51
CA ALA A 150 -26.63 -2.80 -8.73
C ALA A 150 -27.25 -2.75 -10.15
N SER A 151 -27.06 -3.80 -10.96
CA SER A 151 -27.63 -3.94 -12.32
C SER A 151 -28.63 -5.09 -12.43
#